data_AF-A0A8S3E9C3-F1
#
_entry.id   AF-A0A8S3E9C3-F1
#
_cell.length_a   1.000
_cell.length_b   1.000
_cell.length_c   1.000
_cell.angle_alpha   90.00
_cell.angle_beta   90.00
_cell.angle_gamma   90.00
#
_symmetry.space_group_name_H-M   'P 1'
#
loop_
_entity.id
_entity.type
_entity.pdbx_description
1 polymer ?
#
loop_
_entity_poly.entity_id
_entity_poly.type
_entity_poly.pdbx_seq_one_letter_code
_entity_poly.pdbx_strand_id
1 'polypeptide(L)' 'MDYWKHVLWADESKFNLFGTDRKVMVWRSFEEEFQLACTMPTVKYEGDNVKVWGCFAWNRV' A
#
# COMPACT_ATOMS: atom_id res chain seq x y z
N MET A 1 -0.54 15.48 27.55
CA MET A 1 -0.18 15.98 26.20
C MET A 1 1.33 16.13 26.05
N ASP A 2 2.05 16.70 27.02
CA ASP A 2 3.51 16.94 26.89
C ASP A 2 4.37 15.68 26.77
N TYR A 3 3.93 14.56 27.35
CA TYR A 3 4.63 13.27 27.22
C TYR A 3 4.88 12.87 25.76
N TRP A 4 3.86 13.02 24.89
CA TRP A 4 3.95 12.64 23.48
C TRP A 4 4.80 13.58 22.64
N LYS A 5 5.11 14.79 23.13
CA LYS A 5 5.97 15.75 22.42
C LYS A 5 7.44 15.33 22.41
N HIS A 6 7.84 14.42 23.31
CA HIS A 6 9.21 13.90 23.41
C HIS A 6 9.38 12.52 22.75
N VAL A 7 8.30 11.94 22.22
CA VAL A 7 8.35 10.63 21.56
C VAL A 7 8.78 10.80 20.11
N LEU A 8 9.82 10.07 19.71
CA LEU A 8 10.22 9.89 18.32
C LEU A 8 9.54 8.64 17.78
N TRP A 9 8.67 8.81 16.79
CA TRP A 9 7.98 7.72 16.12
C TRP A 9 8.79 7.29 14.92
N ALA A 10 8.95 5.99 14.69
CA ALA A 10 9.61 5.46 13.52
C ALA A 10 8.79 4.33 12.92
N ASP A 11 8.83 4.20 11.60
CA ASP A 11 8.10 3.17 10.88
C ASP A 11 8.79 2.83 9.55
N GLU A 12 8.45 1.66 9.02
CA GLU A 12 8.83 1.23 7.67
C GLU A 12 7.57 1.16 6.79
N SER A 13 7.58 1.86 5.67
CA SER A 13 6.50 1.85 4.70
C SER A 13 6.99 1.36 3.34
N LYS A 14 6.21 0.48 2.72
CA LYS A 14 6.44 -0.01 1.35
C LYS A 14 5.59 0.80 0.37
N PHE A 15 6.23 1.35 -0.66
CA PHE A 15 5.56 2.04 -1.76
C PHE A 15 5.73 1.24 -3.04
N ASN A 16 4.63 0.70 -3.57
CA ASN A 16 4.66 -0.03 -4.84
C ASN A 16 4.70 0.96 -6.00
N LEU A 17 5.62 0.78 -6.95
CA LEU A 17 5.66 1.58 -8.19
C LEU A 17 4.56 1.16 -9.17
N PHE A 18 4.19 -0.12 -9.13
CA PHE A 18 3.14 -0.70 -9.97
C PHE A 18 2.14 -1.50 -9.15
N GLY A 19 0.86 -1.32 -9.48
CA GLY A 19 -0.23 -1.99 -8.79
C GLY A 19 -0.50 -1.41 -7.40
N THR A 20 -1.56 -1.90 -6.77
CA THR A 20 -1.90 -1.55 -5.39
C THR A 20 -2.06 -2.86 -4.62
N ASP A 21 -1.63 -2.90 -3.35
CA ASP A 21 -1.92 -4.04 -2.47
C ASP A 21 -3.39 -4.09 -2.04
N ARG A 22 -4.21 -3.13 -2.51
CA ARG A 22 -5.63 -3.09 -2.20
C ARG A 22 -6.36 -4.15 -2.98
N LYS A 23 -7.34 -4.76 -2.32
CA LYS A 23 -8.28 -5.66 -2.97
C LYS A 23 -9.26 -4.83 -3.79
N VAL A 24 -9.23 -4.99 -5.11
CA VAL A 24 -10.22 -4.38 -6.00
C VAL A 24 -11.51 -5.20 -5.96
N MET A 25 -12.63 -4.53 -5.72
CA MET A 25 -13.96 -5.13 -5.79
C MET A 25 -14.54 -4.90 -7.17
N VAL A 26 -14.98 -5.96 -7.82
CA VAL A 26 -15.65 -5.92 -9.13
C VAL A 26 -17.02 -6.60 -9.01
N TRP A 27 -18.01 -6.09 -9.74
CA TRP A 27 -19.33 -6.71 -9.87
C TRP A 27 -19.36 -7.53 -11.15
N ARG A 28 -19.76 -8.81 -11.08
CA ARG A 28 -19.81 -9.72 -12.23
C ARG A 28 -20.81 -10.86 -12.00
N SER A 29 -21.38 -11.37 -13.09
CA SER A 29 -22.12 -12.63 -13.12
C SER A 29 -21.19 -13.84 -13.32
N PHE A 30 -21.72 -15.07 -13.21
CA PHE A 30 -20.92 -16.30 -13.29
C PHE A 30 -20.17 -16.45 -14.63
N GLU A 31 -20.78 -16.01 -15.73
CA GLU A 31 -20.23 -16.15 -17.08
C GLU A 31 -19.16 -15.09 -17.40
N GLU A 32 -19.10 -14.02 -16.61
CA GLU A 32 -18.20 -12.87 -16.84
C GLU A 32 -16.88 -13.00 -16.05
N GLU A 33 -16.66 -14.14 -15.38
CA GLU A 33 -15.56 -14.31 -14.42
C GLU A 33 -14.18 -14.02 -15.02
N PHE A 34 -13.96 -14.45 -16.27
CA PHE A 34 -12.68 -14.34 -16.96
C PHE A 34 -12.62 -13.18 -17.94
N GLN A 35 -13.61 -12.29 -17.94
CA GLN A 35 -13.55 -11.07 -18.75
C GLN A 35 -12.45 -10.14 -18.20
N LEU A 36 -11.75 -9.46 -19.12
CA LEU A 36 -10.69 -8.50 -18.77
C LEU A 36 -11.20 -7.35 -17.88
N ALA A 37 -12.47 -6.95 -18.02
CA ALA A 37 -13.10 -5.95 -17.16
C ALA A 37 -13.34 -6.45 -15.72
N CYS A 38 -13.39 -7.77 -15.53
CA CYS A 38 -13.72 -8.46 -14.29
C CYS A 38 -12.50 -9.14 -13.65
N THR A 39 -11.31 -8.93 -14.22
CA THR A 39 -10.05 -9.46 -13.74
C THR A 39 -9.07 -8.32 -13.52
N MET A 40 -8.27 -8.41 -12.47
CA MET A 40 -7.21 -7.45 -12.19
C MET A 40 -5.89 -8.06 -12.64
N PRO A 41 -5.11 -7.40 -13.51
CA PRO A 41 -3.81 -7.91 -13.90
C PRO A 41 -2.91 -7.98 -12.68
N THR A 42 -2.28 -9.15 -12.48
CA THR A 42 -1.30 -9.36 -11.42
C THR A 42 0.10 -9.23 -11.99
N VAL A 43 0.99 -8.57 -11.26
CA VAL A 43 2.42 -8.55 -11.60
C VAL A 43 3.00 -9.88 -11.10
N LYS A 44 3.59 -10.67 -12.00
CA LYS A 44 4.03 -12.06 -11.75
C LYS A 44 5.27 -12.17 -10.83
N TYR A 45 5.82 -11.03 -10.44
CA TYR A 45 6.88 -10.82 -9.46
C TYR A 45 6.46 -9.65 -8.57
N GLU A 46 6.91 -9.57 -7.32
CA GLU A 46 6.77 -8.34 -6.54
C GLU A 46 7.36 -7.21 -7.39
N GLY A 47 6.50 -6.39 -8.00
CA GLY A 47 6.96 -5.31 -8.86
C GLY A 47 7.94 -4.42 -8.10
N ASP A 48 8.64 -3.55 -8.83
CA ASP A 48 9.53 -2.60 -8.17
C ASP A 48 8.76 -1.84 -7.08
N ASN A 49 9.29 -1.93 -5.87
CA ASN A 49 8.75 -1.27 -4.70
C ASN A 49 9.90 -0.64 -3.94
N VAL A 50 9.61 0.52 -3.35
CA VAL A 50 10.57 1.27 -2.55
C VAL A 50 10.13 1.14 -1.11
N LYS A 51 10.96 0.47 -0.31
CA LYS A 51 10.82 0.47 1.14
C LYS A 51 11.52 1.68 1.70
N VAL A 52 10.81 2.47 2.48
CA VAL A 52 11.33 3.65 3.14
C VAL A 52 11.17 3.46 4.63
N TRP A 53 12.27 3.62 5.36
CA TRP A 53 12.21 3.80 6.79
C TRP A 53 12.32 5.30 7.10
N GLY A 54 11.51 5.75 8.03
CA GLY A 54 11.54 7.14 8.46
C GLY A 54 11.07 7.27 9.90
N CYS A 55 11.39 8.42 10.49
CA CYS A 55 10.88 8.81 11.78
C CYS A 55 10.25 10.20 11.71
N PHE A 56 9.39 10.51 12.68
CA PHE A 56 8.84 11.85 12.88
C PHE A 56 8.61 12.13 14.37
N ALA A 57 8.72 13.40 14.74
CA ALA A 57 8.44 13.90 16.09
C ALA A 57 7.62 15.18 16.02
N TRP A 58 6.99 15.55 17.14
CA TRP A 58 6.00 16.62 17.22
C TRP A 58 6.48 17.98 16.69
N ASN A 59 7.73 18.37 16.96
CA ASN A 59 8.26 19.70 16.63
C ASN A 59 9.35 19.69 15.54
N ARG A 60 9.60 18.53 14.90
CA ARG A 60 10.61 18.17 13.87
C ARG A 60 11.46 16.96 14.30
N VAL A 61 12.02 16.27 13.32
CA VAL A 61 13.09 15.26 13.43
C VAL A 61 14.44 15.95 13.34
#